data_AF-A0A3S4I1P1-F1
#
_entry.id   AF-A0A3S4I1P1-F1
#
_cell.length_a   1.000
_cell.length_b   1.000
_cell.length_c   1.000
_cell.angle_alpha   90.00
_cell.angle_beta   90.00
_cell.angle_gamma   90.00
#
_symmetry.space_group_name_H-M   'P 1'
#
loop_
_entity.id
_entity.type
_entity.pdbx_description
1 polymer ?
#
loop_
_entity_poly.entity_id
_entity_poly.type
_entity_poly.pdbx_seq_one_letter_code
_entity_poly.pdbx_strand_id
1 'polypeptide(L)'
;MGKGGGKGHTPREAPDNLKSTQLLSVIDAISEGPIEGPVNGLQSVLVNQTPVVDRDGNTNIHGVKVVYRVGEQEQTPLEGF
;
A
#
# COMPACT_ATOMS: atom_id res chain seq x y z
N MET A 1 40.78 34.31 -37.05
CA MET A 1 40.11 34.90 -35.87
C MET A 1 38.66 34.42 -35.88
N GLY A 2 38.30 33.41 -35.10
CA GLY A 2 36.94 32.86 -35.04
C GLY A 2 36.60 32.49 -33.61
N LYS A 3 35.83 33.32 -32.91
CA LYS A 3 35.39 33.10 -31.53
C LYS A 3 34.28 32.05 -31.51
N GLY A 4 34.65 30.79 -31.26
CA GLY A 4 33.70 29.73 -30.91
C GLY A 4 33.28 29.83 -29.44
N GLY A 5 32.35 30.75 -29.13
CA GLY A 5 31.79 30.91 -27.79
C GLY A 5 30.73 29.86 -27.50
N GLY A 6 31.13 28.60 -27.26
CA GLY A 6 30.24 27.57 -26.76
C GLY A 6 29.88 27.86 -25.31
N LYS A 7 28.63 28.23 -25.05
CA LYS A 7 28.10 28.45 -23.69
C LYS A 7 28.18 27.12 -22.94
N GLY A 8 29.10 27.00 -22.00
CA GLY A 8 29.30 25.80 -21.20
C GLY A 8 28.02 25.42 -20.47
N HIS A 9 27.50 24.25 -20.77
CA HIS A 9 26.37 23.68 -20.05
C HIS A 9 26.93 23.08 -18.76
N THR A 10 26.55 23.63 -17.60
CA THR A 10 26.79 22.97 -16.31
C THR A 10 25.77 21.83 -16.20
N PRO A 11 26.21 20.56 -16.15
CA PRO A 11 25.29 19.45 -15.88
C PRO A 11 24.64 19.69 -14.52
N ARG A 12 23.31 19.68 -14.49
CA ARG A 12 22.56 19.68 -13.23
C ARG A 12 22.07 18.27 -12.99
N GLU A 13 22.35 17.73 -11.82
CA GLU A 13 21.74 16.49 -11.38
C GLU A 13 20.22 16.68 -11.35
N ALA A 14 19.48 15.81 -12.04
CA ALA A 14 18.04 15.77 -11.91
C ALA A 14 17.74 15.49 -10.42
N PRO A 15 16.80 16.21 -9.78
CA PRO A 15 16.47 15.95 -8.39
C PRO A 15 16.11 14.48 -8.25
N ASP A 16 16.97 13.76 -7.54
CA ASP A 16 16.76 12.36 -7.25
C ASP A 16 15.54 12.28 -6.34
N ASN A 17 14.45 11.77 -6.88
CA ASN A 17 13.26 11.55 -6.09
C ASN A 17 13.14 10.12 -5.60
N LEU A 18 14.07 9.17 -5.93
CA LEU A 18 14.26 7.72 -5.65
C LEU A 18 13.18 6.95 -4.86
N LYS A 19 11.96 7.45 -4.84
CA LYS A 19 10.80 7.00 -4.10
C LYS A 19 9.84 6.51 -5.16
N SER A 20 10.18 5.32 -5.66
CA SER A 20 9.16 4.48 -6.26
C SER A 20 8.22 4.08 -5.12
N THR A 21 7.02 4.67 -5.09
CA THR A 21 5.95 4.11 -4.27
C THR A 21 5.50 2.84 -4.97
N GLN A 22 5.97 1.71 -4.48
CA GLN A 22 5.53 0.40 -4.95
C GLN A 22 4.21 0.08 -4.25
N LEU A 23 3.18 -0.14 -5.05
CA LEU A 23 1.84 -0.52 -4.59
C LEU A 23 1.69 -2.02 -4.81
N LEU A 24 1.22 -2.72 -3.78
CA LEU A 24 0.88 -4.13 -3.84
C LEU A 24 -0.61 -4.29 -3.49
N SER A 25 -1.34 -5.00 -4.34
CA SER A 25 -2.74 -5.39 -4.11
C SER A 25 -2.81 -6.91 -4.10
N VAL A 26 -3.38 -7.48 -3.04
CA VAL A 26 -3.51 -8.94 -2.83
C VAL A 26 -4.94 -9.25 -2.40
N ILE A 27 -5.45 -10.41 -2.83
CA ILE A 27 -6.70 -11.00 -2.34
C ILE A 27 -6.35 -12.31 -1.63
N ASP A 28 -6.73 -12.43 -0.37
CA ASP A 28 -6.62 -13.65 0.40
C ASP A 28 -8.01 -14.27 0.63
N ALA A 29 -8.19 -15.52 0.19
CA ALA A 29 -9.37 -16.32 0.48
C ALA A 29 -9.12 -17.14 1.75
N ILE A 30 -9.83 -16.81 2.84
CA ILE A 30 -9.54 -17.34 4.19
C ILE A 30 -10.47 -18.53 4.55
N SER A 31 -11.75 -18.44 4.23
CA SER A 31 -12.75 -19.44 4.59
C SER A 31 -13.88 -19.50 3.55
N GLU A 32 -14.68 -20.57 3.66
CA GLU A 32 -15.95 -20.70 2.96
C GLU A 32 -17.12 -20.45 3.92
N GLY A 33 -18.17 -19.82 3.42
CA GLY A 33 -19.38 -19.51 4.17
C GLY A 33 -19.27 -18.32 5.13
N PRO A 34 -20.39 -17.94 5.78
CA PRO A 34 -20.45 -16.76 6.63
C PRO A 34 -19.49 -16.82 7.83
N ILE A 35 -18.72 -15.76 8.03
CA ILE A 35 -17.85 -15.54 9.19
C ILE A 35 -18.05 -14.12 9.76
N GLU A 36 -17.71 -13.89 11.03
CA GLU A 36 -17.79 -12.54 11.61
C GLU A 36 -16.76 -11.56 11.01
N GLY A 37 -15.67 -12.09 10.46
CA GLY A 37 -14.55 -11.29 9.97
C GLY A 37 -13.55 -10.90 11.07
N PRO A 38 -12.70 -9.89 10.83
CA PRO A 38 -11.65 -9.50 11.76
C PRO A 38 -12.24 -8.83 13.02
N VAL A 39 -12.06 -9.44 14.19
CA VAL A 39 -12.65 -9.00 15.47
C VAL A 39 -12.25 -7.56 15.85
N ASN A 40 -11.00 -7.18 15.59
CA ASN A 40 -10.43 -5.88 15.99
C ASN A 40 -10.00 -5.02 14.79
N GLY A 41 -10.66 -5.15 13.64
CA GLY A 41 -10.32 -4.38 12.43
C GLY A 41 -8.85 -4.52 12.04
N LEU A 42 -8.16 -3.40 11.80
CA LEU A 42 -6.74 -3.39 11.39
C LEU A 42 -5.78 -3.96 12.45
N GLN A 43 -6.18 -4.04 13.73
CA GLN A 43 -5.37 -4.72 14.75
C GLN A 43 -5.31 -6.24 14.51
N SER A 44 -6.32 -6.80 13.82
CA SER A 44 -6.38 -8.22 13.46
C SER A 44 -5.64 -8.54 12.15
N VAL A 45 -5.11 -7.52 11.46
CA VAL A 45 -4.35 -7.68 10.21
C VAL A 45 -2.88 -7.53 10.53
N LEU A 46 -2.11 -8.58 10.30
CA LEU A 46 -0.68 -8.63 10.62
C LEU A 46 0.14 -8.71 9.34
N VAL A 47 1.12 -7.81 9.20
CA VAL A 47 2.13 -7.91 8.15
C VAL A 47 3.41 -8.40 8.82
N ASN A 48 3.88 -9.57 8.40
CA ASN A 48 5.04 -10.22 9.02
C ASN A 48 4.93 -10.26 10.56
N GLN A 49 3.80 -10.79 11.06
CA GLN A 49 3.48 -10.90 12.49
C GLN A 49 3.35 -9.57 13.26
N THR A 50 3.47 -8.43 12.59
CA THR A 50 3.29 -7.10 13.19
C THR A 50 1.89 -6.58 12.87
N PRO A 51 1.04 -6.28 13.88
CA PRO A 51 -0.30 -5.77 13.62
C PRO A 51 -0.22 -4.37 12.98
N VAL A 52 -1.07 -4.10 11.99
CA VAL A 52 -1.08 -2.82 11.25
C VAL A 52 -1.35 -1.65 12.19
N VAL A 53 -2.26 -1.85 13.15
CA VAL A 53 -2.54 -0.93 14.26
C VAL A 53 -2.26 -1.66 15.58
N ASP A 54 -1.55 -1.03 16.50
CA ASP A 54 -1.26 -1.60 17.82
C ASP A 54 -2.50 -1.64 18.73
N ARG A 55 -2.33 -2.16 19.96
CA ARG A 55 -3.44 -2.31 20.93
C ARG A 55 -3.98 -0.98 21.44
N ASP A 56 -3.16 0.07 21.42
CA ASP A 56 -3.50 1.41 21.88
C ASP A 56 -4.10 2.27 20.76
N GLY A 57 -4.13 1.76 19.52
CA GLY A 57 -4.71 2.41 18.35
C GLY A 57 -3.68 3.16 17.49
N ASN A 58 -2.39 3.07 17.78
CA ASN A 58 -1.36 3.70 16.96
C ASN A 58 -1.07 2.87 15.71
N THR A 59 -0.85 3.54 14.57
CA THR A 59 -0.51 2.86 13.32
C THR A 59 0.97 2.46 13.31
N ASN A 60 1.25 1.15 13.23
CA ASN A 60 2.61 0.63 13.04
C ASN A 60 3.01 0.68 11.56
N ILE A 61 2.05 0.47 10.65
CA ILE A 61 2.30 0.33 9.20
C ILE A 61 1.35 1.24 8.44
N HIS A 62 1.90 2.30 7.84
CA HIS A 62 1.12 3.28 7.09
C HIS A 62 0.82 2.83 5.65
N GLY A 63 -0.26 3.36 5.08
CA GLY A 63 -0.64 3.11 3.69
C GLY A 63 -1.35 1.79 3.44
N VAL A 64 -1.70 1.04 4.50
CA VAL A 64 -2.48 -0.20 4.40
C VAL A 64 -3.97 0.11 4.31
N LYS A 65 -4.63 -0.40 3.27
CA LYS A 65 -6.09 -0.42 3.14
C LYS A 65 -6.54 -1.87 3.05
N VAL A 66 -7.52 -2.24 3.88
CA VAL A 66 -8.10 -3.59 3.89
C VAL A 66 -9.59 -3.48 3.61
N VAL A 67 -10.07 -4.31 2.70
CA VAL A 67 -11.49 -4.55 2.44
C VAL A 67 -11.70 -6.04 2.61
N TYR A 68 -12.71 -6.42 3.37
CA TYR A 68 -13.07 -7.82 3.58
C TYR A 68 -14.52 -8.08 3.15
N ARG A 69 -14.79 -9.36 2.89
CA ARG A 69 -16.12 -9.91 2.67
C ARG A 69 -16.27 -11.08 3.62
N VAL A 70 -17.43 -11.16 4.25
CA VAL A 70 -17.70 -12.12 5.34
C VAL A 70 -18.22 -13.47 4.84
N GLY A 71 -18.22 -13.74 3.52
CA GLY A 71 -18.60 -15.05 3.02
C GLY A 71 -20.12 -15.32 2.95
N GLU A 72 -20.95 -14.28 3.12
CA GLU A 72 -22.41 -14.37 2.97
C GLU A 72 -22.85 -14.84 1.57
N GLN A 73 -24.04 -15.42 1.45
CA GLN A 73 -24.56 -15.89 0.15
C GLN A 73 -24.65 -14.75 -0.88
N GLU A 74 -25.12 -13.57 -0.45
CA GLU A 74 -25.23 -12.37 -1.27
C GLU A 74 -24.10 -11.40 -0.93
N GLN A 75 -23.26 -11.06 -1.92
CA GLN A 75 -22.13 -10.14 -1.73
C GLN A 75 -21.96 -9.26 -2.96
N THR A 76 -21.60 -8.00 -2.74
CA THR A 76 -21.17 -7.13 -3.83
C THR A 76 -19.77 -7.52 -4.31
N PRO A 77 -19.47 -7.36 -5.61
CA PRO A 77 -18.13 -7.55 -6.14
C PRO A 77 -17.07 -6.77 -5.36
N LEU A 78 -15.84 -7.27 -5.36
CA LEU A 78 -14.70 -6.53 -4.82
C LEU A 78 -14.35 -5.41 -5.79
N GLU A 79 -14.42 -4.16 -5.33
CA GLU A 79 -14.06 -3.00 -6.14
C GLU A 79 -12.54 -2.81 -6.18
N GLY A 80 -12.00 -2.53 -7.37
CA GLY A 80 -10.57 -2.20 -7.55
C GLY A 80 -9.64 -3.41 -7.72
N PHE A 81 -10.19 -4.59 -8.00
CA PHE A 81 -9.49 -5.79 -8.43
C PHE A 81 -10.04 -6.31 -9.75
#